data_AF-A0A7K4CCD9-F1
#
_entry.id   AF-A0A7K4CCD9-F1
#
_cell.length_a   1.000
_cell.length_b   1.000
_cell.length_c   1.000
_cell.angle_alpha   90.00
_cell.angle_beta   90.00
_cell.angle_gamma   90.00
#
_symmetry.space_group_name_H-M   'P 1'
#
loop_
_entity.id
_entity.type
_entity.pdbx_description
1 polymer ?
#
loop_
_entity_poly.entity_id
_entity_poly.type
_entity_poly.pdbx_seq_one_letter_code
_entity_poly.pdbx_strand_id
1 'polypeptide(L)'
;MLLSRLTFPVLFLLFLSLVSAGCITSGDPAPKDLPQEKLDQIVGAYNKNGTAWIAIDPVSNHVIGEKFIVTAKTDLPEGEKVLVQTWPVSFARPDKYTINNGLSEEIFVTKGTAGTNVISLSIDAADFRDATYILSMEKGPDTASAATWYLVRAK
;
A
#
# COMPACT_ATOMS: atom_id res chain seq x y z
N MET A 1 35.52 11.60 -65.57
CA MET A 1 34.44 10.63 -65.24
C MET A 1 34.39 10.55 -63.72
N LEU A 2 33.67 11.42 -63.02
CA LEU A 2 32.21 11.49 -62.82
C LEU A 2 31.64 10.24 -62.10
N LEU A 3 31.52 10.31 -60.78
CA LEU A 3 30.66 9.51 -59.88
C LEU A 3 30.71 10.21 -58.51
N SER A 4 29.89 11.22 -58.19
CA SER A 4 28.44 11.24 -57.94
C SER A 4 27.96 10.28 -56.84
N ARG A 5 27.97 10.79 -55.61
CA ARG A 5 26.94 10.72 -54.54
C ARG A 5 26.20 9.39 -54.33
N LEU A 6 26.28 8.87 -53.10
CA LEU A 6 25.09 8.40 -52.38
C LEU A 6 25.27 8.58 -50.86
N THR A 7 24.74 9.69 -50.39
CA THR A 7 24.35 9.98 -49.01
C THR A 7 23.19 9.09 -48.58
N PHE A 8 23.32 8.40 -47.45
CA PHE A 8 22.18 7.89 -46.67
C PHE A 8 22.23 8.52 -45.27
N PRO A 9 21.24 9.34 -44.87
CA PRO A 9 21.18 9.86 -43.52
C PRO A 9 20.60 8.79 -42.58
N VAL A 10 21.25 8.66 -41.42
CA VAL A 10 20.83 7.84 -40.29
C VAL A 10 19.47 8.37 -39.78
N LEU A 11 18.43 7.55 -39.95
CA LEU A 11 17.10 7.79 -39.39
C LEU A 11 17.13 7.43 -37.90
N PHE A 12 17.54 8.37 -37.05
CA PHE A 12 17.47 8.26 -35.59
C PHE A 12 16.11 8.81 -35.12
N LEU A 13 15.12 7.92 -35.01
CA LEU A 13 13.81 8.24 -34.45
C LEU A 13 13.92 8.42 -32.93
N LEU A 14 14.06 9.68 -32.51
CA LEU A 14 13.98 10.11 -31.12
C LEU A 14 12.49 10.13 -30.71
N PHE A 15 11.99 9.05 -30.12
CA PHE A 15 10.69 9.05 -29.44
C PHE A 15 10.84 9.80 -28.11
N LEU A 16 10.59 11.11 -28.14
CA LEU A 16 10.41 11.93 -26.96
C LEU A 16 8.98 11.69 -26.44
N SER A 17 8.81 10.72 -25.54
CA SER A 17 7.53 10.55 -24.84
C SER A 17 7.34 11.72 -23.86
N LEU A 18 6.37 12.58 -24.17
CA LEU A 18 5.80 13.53 -23.21
C LEU A 18 5.24 12.74 -22.02
N VAL A 19 5.90 12.80 -20.87
CA VAL A 19 5.25 12.52 -19.59
C VAL A 19 4.47 13.77 -19.24
N SER A 20 3.15 13.77 -19.49
CA SER A 20 2.27 14.80 -18.99
C SER A 20 2.25 14.72 -17.47
N ALA A 21 2.98 15.62 -16.81
CA ALA A 21 2.85 15.86 -15.38
C ALA A 21 1.48 16.50 -15.13
N GLY A 22 0.48 15.66 -14.85
CA GLY A 22 -0.78 16.12 -14.25
C GLY A 22 -0.47 16.62 -12.84
N CYS A 23 -0.41 17.93 -12.65
CA CYS A 23 -0.38 18.54 -11.33
C CYS A 23 -1.72 18.29 -10.64
N ILE A 24 -1.72 17.45 -9.61
CA ILE A 24 -2.86 17.19 -8.71
C ILE A 24 -2.80 18.26 -7.62
N THR A 25 -3.89 19.00 -7.43
CA THR A 25 -3.99 20.11 -6.47
C THR A 25 -4.46 19.58 -5.11
N SER A 26 -4.10 20.29 -4.03
CA SER A 26 -4.53 19.97 -2.66
C SER A 26 -6.04 20.22 -2.52
N GLY A 27 -6.83 19.19 -2.84
CA GLY A 27 -8.28 19.24 -2.92
C GLY A 27 -8.87 18.08 -3.72
N ASP A 28 -8.03 17.38 -4.50
CA ASP A 28 -8.46 16.22 -5.25
C ASP A 28 -8.86 15.07 -4.30
N PRO A 29 -10.02 14.43 -4.55
CA PRO A 29 -10.48 13.32 -3.72
C PRO A 29 -9.39 12.24 -3.68
N ALA A 30 -9.19 11.64 -2.51
CA ALA A 30 -8.29 10.50 -2.36
C ALA A 30 -8.53 9.55 -3.54
N PRO A 31 -7.50 9.20 -4.33
CA PRO A 31 -7.69 8.44 -5.55
C PRO A 31 -8.37 7.13 -5.21
N LYS A 32 -9.61 7.01 -5.67
CA LYS A 32 -10.45 5.83 -5.47
C LYS A 32 -10.00 4.67 -6.37
N ASP A 33 -9.23 4.99 -7.42
CA ASP A 33 -8.82 4.06 -8.47
C ASP A 33 -7.34 4.32 -8.82
N LEU A 34 -6.45 4.14 -7.85
CA LEU A 34 -5.02 4.12 -8.14
C LEU A 34 -4.71 2.94 -9.08
N PRO A 35 -3.87 3.12 -10.11
CA PRO A 35 -3.34 2.01 -10.87
C PRO A 35 -2.67 1.01 -9.93
N GLN A 36 -2.87 -0.29 -10.17
CA GLN A 36 -2.29 -1.37 -9.35
C GLN A 36 -0.79 -1.18 -9.12
N GLU A 37 -0.04 -0.80 -10.16
CA GLU A 37 1.41 -0.54 -10.07
C GLU A 37 1.77 0.50 -9.01
N LYS A 38 0.95 1.55 -8.85
CA LYS A 38 1.17 2.58 -7.82
C LYS A 38 0.88 2.05 -6.43
N LEU A 39 -0.15 1.20 -6.28
CA LEU A 39 -0.46 0.55 -5.02
C LEU A 39 0.64 -0.41 -4.60
N ASP A 40 1.13 -1.21 -5.55
CA ASP A 40 2.24 -2.14 -5.33
C ASP A 40 3.52 -1.40 -4.95
N GLN A 41 3.79 -0.25 -5.58
CA GLN A 41 4.92 0.62 -5.22
C GLN A 41 4.78 1.18 -3.80
N ILE A 42 3.61 1.68 -3.42
CA ILE A 42 3.35 2.23 -2.08
C ILE A 42 3.50 1.13 -1.04
N VAL A 43 2.82 0.00 -1.21
CA VAL A 43 2.84 -1.14 -0.29
C VAL A 43 4.24 -1.76 -0.20
N GLY A 44 4.92 -1.92 -1.33
CA GLY A 44 6.28 -2.47 -1.39
C GLY A 44 7.30 -1.68 -0.57
N ALA A 45 7.11 -0.38 -0.39
CA ALA A 45 7.98 0.45 0.45
C ALA A 45 7.88 0.13 1.95
N TYR A 46 6.78 -0.50 2.39
CA TYR A 46 6.55 -0.91 3.78
C TYR A 46 6.89 -2.38 4.03
N ASN A 47 6.97 -3.21 2.99
CA ASN A 47 7.26 -4.63 3.14
C ASN A 47 8.74 -4.85 3.44
N LYS A 48 9.05 -5.34 4.65
CA LYS A 48 10.40 -5.67 5.09
C LYS A 48 10.38 -6.95 5.90
N ASN A 49 11.20 -7.92 5.51
CA ASN A 49 11.49 -9.11 6.29
C ASN A 49 12.91 -9.00 6.82
N GLY A 50 13.04 -8.86 8.14
CA GLY A 50 14.32 -8.81 8.84
C GLY A 50 14.61 -10.15 9.49
N THR A 51 14.62 -10.17 10.82
CA THR A 51 14.76 -11.39 11.62
C THR A 51 13.48 -12.21 11.73
N ALA A 52 12.35 -11.67 11.29
CA ALA A 52 11.03 -12.28 11.28
C ALA A 52 10.29 -11.90 9.99
N TRP A 53 9.08 -12.43 9.80
CA TRP A 53 8.20 -12.04 8.71
C TRP A 53 6.75 -11.85 9.17
N ILE A 54 6.04 -10.99 8.46
CA ILE A 54 4.58 -10.82 8.56
C ILE A 54 4.03 -10.94 7.14
N ALA A 55 2.94 -11.67 6.97
CA ALA A 55 2.23 -11.82 5.70
C ALA A 55 0.74 -11.56 5.93
N ILE A 56 0.27 -10.40 5.47
CA ILE A 56 -1.14 -10.01 5.58
C ILE A 56 -1.93 -10.75 4.50
N ASP A 57 -3.04 -11.40 4.88
CA ASP A 57 -3.93 -12.04 3.92
C ASP A 57 -4.60 -10.96 3.05
N PRO A 58 -4.94 -11.25 1.77
CA PRO A 58 -5.63 -10.29 0.92
C PRO A 58 -6.92 -9.76 1.59
N VAL A 59 -7.09 -8.44 1.58
CA VAL A 59 -8.25 -7.77 2.17
C VAL A 59 -9.20 -7.37 1.06
N SER A 60 -10.48 -7.75 1.17
CA SER A 60 -11.51 -7.36 0.21
C SER A 60 -11.85 -5.88 0.30
N ASN A 61 -12.58 -5.38 -0.69
CA ASN A 61 -13.19 -4.07 -0.60
C ASN A 61 -14.38 -4.11 0.36
N HIS A 62 -14.59 -3.01 1.08
CA HIS A 62 -15.64 -2.85 2.07
C HIS A 62 -16.43 -1.56 1.86
N VAL A 63 -17.54 -1.46 2.58
CA VAL A 63 -18.42 -0.29 2.54
C VAL A 63 -18.29 0.52 3.83
N ILE A 64 -18.47 1.84 3.76
CA ILE A 64 -18.51 2.71 4.95
C ILE A 64 -19.54 2.16 5.96
N GLY A 65 -19.12 2.06 7.22
CA GLY A 65 -19.90 1.49 8.33
C GLY A 65 -19.91 -0.03 8.43
N GLU A 66 -19.21 -0.73 7.55
CA GLU A 66 -19.02 -2.18 7.66
C GLU A 66 -17.98 -2.52 8.73
N LYS A 67 -18.21 -3.64 9.43
CA LYS A 67 -17.21 -4.26 10.30
C LYS A 67 -16.64 -5.49 9.62
N PHE A 68 -15.33 -5.58 9.54
CA PHE A 68 -14.65 -6.70 8.91
C PHE A 68 -13.40 -7.12 9.70
N ILE A 69 -12.85 -8.28 9.36
CA ILE A 69 -11.68 -8.85 10.01
C ILE A 69 -10.54 -8.91 9.00
N VAL A 70 -9.37 -8.42 9.41
CA VAL A 70 -8.11 -8.59 8.69
C VAL A 70 -7.28 -9.61 9.45
N THR A 71 -6.72 -10.57 8.71
CA THR A 71 -5.82 -11.59 9.26
C THR A 71 -4.44 -11.48 8.65
N ALA A 72 -3.43 -11.86 9.42
CA ALA A 72 -2.07 -12.02 8.96
C ALA A 72 -1.43 -13.24 9.61
N LYS A 73 -0.46 -13.80 8.91
CA LYS A 73 0.41 -14.87 9.39
C LYS A 73 1.78 -14.33 9.74
N THR A 74 2.46 -14.94 10.70
CA THR A 74 3.79 -14.52 11.12
C THR A 74 4.54 -15.66 11.82
N ASP A 75 5.87 -15.58 11.87
CA ASP A 75 6.73 -16.39 12.74
C ASP A 75 7.07 -15.70 14.07
N LEU A 76 6.54 -14.49 14.32
CA LEU A 76 6.69 -13.82 15.61
C LEU A 76 6.13 -14.70 16.73
N PRO A 77 6.79 -14.75 17.90
CA PRO A 77 6.30 -15.50 19.06
C PRO A 77 4.90 -15.07 19.51
N GLU A 78 4.13 -16.01 20.08
CA GLU A 78 2.85 -15.71 20.73
C GLU A 78 3.04 -14.69 21.86
N GLY A 79 2.11 -13.73 21.96
CA GLY A 79 2.14 -12.67 22.96
C GLY A 79 3.00 -11.47 22.56
N GLU A 80 3.69 -11.50 21.42
CA GLU A 80 4.35 -10.32 20.88
C GLU A 80 3.35 -9.28 20.39
N LYS A 81 3.68 -8.00 20.56
CA LYS A 81 2.85 -6.87 20.10
C LYS A 81 3.23 -6.45 18.69
N VAL A 82 2.25 -6.21 17.84
CA VAL A 82 2.42 -5.66 16.49
C VAL A 82 1.59 -4.38 16.39
N LEU A 83 2.23 -3.29 15.99
CA LEU A 83 1.54 -2.05 15.68
C LEU A 83 0.83 -2.22 14.34
N VAL A 84 -0.49 -2.09 14.33
CA VAL A 84 -1.31 -2.10 13.13
C VAL A 84 -1.83 -0.69 12.89
N GLN A 85 -1.66 -0.21 11.67
CA GLN A 85 -2.09 1.11 11.27
C GLN A 85 -2.83 1.04 9.95
N THR A 86 -3.86 1.85 9.79
CA THR A 86 -4.50 2.07 8.50
C THR A 86 -4.75 3.54 8.26
N TRP A 87 -4.53 3.99 7.04
CA TRP A 87 -4.74 5.38 6.65
C TRP A 87 -5.14 5.46 5.18
N PRO A 88 -5.95 6.46 4.80
CA PRO A 88 -6.31 6.67 3.41
C PRO A 88 -5.09 7.15 2.62
N VAL A 89 -4.92 6.68 1.38
CA VAL A 89 -3.92 7.23 0.47
C VAL A 89 -4.32 8.67 0.11
N SER A 90 -3.47 9.65 0.44
CA SER A 90 -3.64 11.05 0.02
C SER A 90 -2.46 11.50 -0.83
N PHE A 91 -2.73 12.13 -1.97
CA PHE A 91 -1.68 12.78 -2.78
C PHE A 91 -1.18 14.10 -2.18
N ALA A 92 -1.83 14.61 -1.14
CA ALA A 92 -1.39 15.79 -0.42
C ALA A 92 -0.16 15.45 0.43
N ARG A 93 1.02 15.52 -0.20
CA ARG A 93 2.37 15.53 0.40
C ARG A 93 2.79 14.27 1.19
N PRO A 94 3.85 13.56 0.77
CA PRO A 94 4.34 12.35 1.44
C PRO A 94 4.99 12.60 2.82
N ASP A 95 5.06 13.85 3.30
CA ASP A 95 5.77 14.24 4.53
C ASP A 95 4.90 14.27 5.81
N LYS A 96 3.62 13.88 5.76
CA LYS A 96 2.86 13.62 7.00
C LYS A 96 1.60 12.80 6.76
N TYR A 97 1.70 11.49 6.98
CA TYR A 97 0.56 10.58 7.12
C TYR A 97 -0.36 11.12 8.23
N THR A 98 -1.39 11.87 7.85
CA THR A 98 -2.38 12.37 8.80
C THR A 98 -3.42 11.26 8.94
N ILE A 99 -3.39 10.54 10.06
CA ILE A 99 -4.33 9.48 10.46
C ILE A 99 -5.70 10.10 10.80
N ASN A 100 -6.24 10.97 9.95
CA ASN A 100 -7.43 11.73 10.34
C ASN A 100 -8.68 10.84 10.35
N ASN A 101 -8.71 9.75 9.56
CA ASN A 101 -9.84 8.82 9.46
C ASN A 101 -9.37 7.35 9.38
N GLY A 102 -8.26 7.04 10.06
CA GLY A 102 -7.62 5.74 10.07
C GLY A 102 -7.74 5.03 11.42
N LEU A 103 -6.97 3.96 11.60
CA LEU A 103 -6.85 3.25 12.88
C LEU A 103 -5.36 3.07 13.20
N SER A 104 -5.02 3.05 14.49
CA SER A 104 -3.68 2.76 15.00
C SER A 104 -3.82 2.00 16.32
N GLU A 105 -3.44 0.74 16.36
CA GLU A 105 -3.64 -0.15 17.51
C GLU A 105 -2.48 -1.14 17.66
N GLU A 106 -2.16 -1.54 18.90
CA GLU A 106 -1.26 -2.67 19.15
C GLU A 106 -2.08 -3.95 19.29
N ILE A 107 -1.82 -4.94 18.44
CA ILE A 107 -2.45 -6.26 18.51
C ILE A 107 -1.42 -7.31 18.91
N PHE A 108 -1.86 -8.26 19.74
CA PHE A 108 -1.04 -9.37 20.18
C PHE A 108 -1.07 -10.51 19.15
N VAL A 109 0.10 -11.07 18.89
CA VAL A 109 0.25 -12.30 18.12
C VAL A 109 -0.39 -13.45 18.91
N THR A 110 -1.30 -14.16 18.26
CA THR A 110 -1.95 -15.35 18.81
C THR A 110 -1.31 -16.60 18.25
N LYS A 111 -1.23 -17.65 19.06
CA LYS A 111 -0.71 -18.94 18.58
C LYS A 111 -1.58 -19.49 17.46
N GLY A 112 -0.93 -19.82 16.35
CA GLY A 112 -1.57 -20.50 15.24
C GLY A 112 -1.21 -21.98 15.19
N THR A 113 -1.27 -22.55 13.98
CA THR A 113 -1.04 -23.99 13.73
C THR A 113 0.20 -24.20 12.87
N ALA A 114 0.80 -25.39 12.96
CA ALA A 114 1.93 -25.80 12.11
C ALA A 114 3.14 -24.84 12.14
N GLY A 115 3.41 -24.23 13.30
CA GLY A 115 4.57 -23.34 13.48
C GLY A 115 4.39 -21.94 12.89
N THR A 116 3.18 -21.57 12.48
CA THR A 116 2.83 -20.22 12.04
C THR A 116 1.82 -19.61 13.01
N ASN A 117 2.11 -18.42 13.51
CA ASN A 117 1.23 -17.65 14.38
C ASN A 117 0.34 -16.68 13.58
N VAL A 118 -0.69 -16.16 14.23
CA VAL A 118 -1.76 -15.38 13.59
C VAL A 118 -1.95 -14.05 14.29
N ILE A 119 -2.17 -13.01 13.50
CA ILE A 119 -2.64 -11.69 13.94
C ILE A 119 -4.04 -11.51 13.37
N SER A 120 -4.98 -11.03 14.19
CA SER A 120 -6.35 -10.74 13.75
C SER A 120 -6.79 -9.38 14.28
N LEU A 121 -7.23 -8.51 13.38
CA LEU A 121 -7.72 -7.16 13.66
C LEU A 121 -9.18 -7.06 13.22
N SER A 122 -10.05 -6.55 14.09
CA SER A 122 -11.38 -6.11 13.71
C SER A 122 -11.34 -4.63 13.35
N ILE A 123 -11.80 -4.29 12.15
CA ILE A 123 -11.91 -2.90 11.69
C ILE A 123 -13.38 -2.51 11.66
N ASP A 124 -13.70 -1.36 12.26
CA ASP A 124 -15.00 -0.70 12.14
C ASP A 124 -14.86 0.52 11.21
N ALA A 125 -15.43 0.42 10.01
CA ALA A 125 -15.33 1.46 9.00
C ALA A 125 -16.38 2.58 9.15
N ALA A 126 -17.00 2.74 10.33
CA ALA A 126 -18.02 3.77 10.58
C ALA A 126 -17.54 5.20 10.28
N ASP A 127 -16.31 5.52 10.68
CA ASP A 127 -15.72 6.86 10.50
C ASP A 127 -14.83 6.95 9.25
N PHE A 128 -14.83 5.91 8.43
CA PHE A 128 -14.01 5.86 7.23
C PHE A 128 -14.69 6.64 6.10
N ARG A 129 -13.88 7.15 5.17
CA ARG A 129 -14.37 7.84 3.97
C ARG A 129 -14.21 6.97 2.74
N ASP A 130 -14.89 7.34 1.67
CA ASP A 130 -14.73 6.71 0.36
C ASP A 130 -13.31 6.98 -0.18
N ALA A 131 -12.42 5.99 -0.06
CA ALA A 131 -11.00 6.08 -0.40
C ALA A 131 -10.31 4.70 -0.47
N THR A 132 -9.13 4.68 -1.06
CA THR A 132 -8.16 3.59 -0.90
C THR A 132 -7.44 3.73 0.43
N TYR A 133 -7.36 2.66 1.21
CA TYR A 133 -6.63 2.59 2.46
C TYR A 133 -5.39 1.71 2.33
N ILE A 134 -4.30 2.15 2.93
CA ILE A 134 -3.15 1.29 3.23
C ILE A 134 -3.37 0.72 4.63
N LEU A 135 -3.05 -0.55 4.82
CA LEU A 135 -2.92 -1.18 6.13
C LEU A 135 -1.49 -1.65 6.28
N SER A 136 -0.82 -1.24 7.35
CA SER A 136 0.48 -1.76 7.73
C SER A 136 0.43 -2.50 9.06
N MET A 137 1.29 -3.50 9.20
CA MET A 137 1.59 -4.20 10.45
C MET A 137 3.10 -4.14 10.67
N GLU A 138 3.54 -3.67 11.83
CA GLU A 138 4.96 -3.46 12.15
C GLU A 138 5.31 -3.96 13.56
N LYS A 139 6.38 -4.75 13.66
CA LYS A 139 6.96 -5.18 14.96
C LYS A 139 8.14 -4.29 15.42
N GLY A 140 8.74 -3.56 14.48
CA GLY A 140 9.90 -2.69 14.69
C GLY A 140 10.74 -2.59 13.41
N PRO A 141 11.66 -1.60 13.34
CA PRO A 141 12.29 -1.16 12.10
C PRO A 141 13.13 -2.24 11.39
N ASP A 142 13.67 -3.20 12.14
CA ASP A 142 14.57 -4.25 11.64
C ASP A 142 14.00 -5.67 11.84
N THR A 143 12.76 -5.80 12.32
CA THR A 143 12.17 -7.10 12.64
C THR A 143 11.31 -7.61 11.49
N ALA A 144 10.14 -7.01 11.32
CA ALA A 144 9.21 -7.37 10.27
C ALA A 144 8.19 -6.24 10.10
N SER A 145 7.89 -5.92 8.84
CA SER A 145 6.77 -5.07 8.48
C SER A 145 6.14 -5.58 7.19
N ALA A 146 4.81 -5.52 7.15
CA ALA A 146 4.03 -5.84 5.96
C ALA A 146 2.97 -4.78 5.76
N ALA A 147 2.61 -4.53 4.51
CA ALA A 147 1.46 -3.72 4.17
C ALA A 147 0.61 -4.37 3.09
N THR A 148 -0.64 -3.95 3.05
CA THR A 148 -1.59 -4.25 1.98
C THR A 148 -2.49 -3.03 1.77
N TRP A 149 -3.40 -3.12 0.81
CA TRP A 149 -4.37 -2.08 0.55
C TRP A 149 -5.77 -2.67 0.38
N TYR A 150 -6.79 -1.85 0.61
CA TYR A 150 -8.18 -2.17 0.33
C TYR A 150 -8.96 -0.89 0.05
N LEU A 151 -10.12 -1.02 -0.59
CA LEU A 151 -11.03 0.11 -0.81
C LEU A 151 -12.13 0.12 0.23
N VAL A 152 -12.45 1.32 0.71
CA VAL A 152 -13.72 1.59 1.39
C VAL A 152 -14.55 2.50 0.49
N ARG A 153 -15.79 2.09 0.20
CA ARG A 153 -16.71 2.82 -0.71
C ARG A 153 -17.95 3.29 0.01
N ALA A 154 -18.54 4.39 -0.45
CA ALA A 154 -19.90 4.76 -0.05
C ALA A 154 -20.91 3.72 -0.55
N LYS A 155 -22.06 3.62 0.13
CA LYS A 155 -23.20 2.80 -0.29
C LYS A 155 -23.85 3.33 -1.56
#